data_AF-A0ABD1BBE5-F1
#
_entry.id   AF-A0ABD1BBE5-F1
#
_cell.length_a   1.000
_cell.length_b   1.000
_cell.length_c   1.000
_cell.angle_alpha   90.00
_cell.angle_beta   90.00
_cell.angle_gamma   90.00
#
_symmetry.space_group_name_H-M   'P 1'
#
loop_
_entity.id
_entity.type
_entity.pdbx_description
1 polymer ?
#
loop_
_entity_poly.entity_id
_entity_poly.type
_entity_poly.pdbx_seq_one_letter_code
_entity_poly.pdbx_strand_id
1 'polypeptide(L)'
;MENTQQLIAINKPLKLDVEHYGHWKVNMQQIILGIDLEAWISVEEGWTHPVTKDANGKEIPKPKKSWSAEEKLEAKFNAKALSAIFTSLPRNQFTRCRDAHQQRRLGIFSRFRLREPAM
;
A
#
# COMPACT_ATOMS: atom_id res chain seq x y z
N MET A 1 -13.97 33.89 4.39
CA MET A 1 -13.76 32.90 5.47
C MET A 1 -14.22 31.58 4.91
N GLU A 2 -13.28 30.77 4.44
CA GLU A 2 -13.60 29.48 3.81
C GLU A 2 -14.18 28.53 4.86
N ASN A 3 -15.27 27.88 4.46
CA ASN A 3 -16.13 27.10 5.33
C ASN A 3 -15.43 25.81 5.77
N THR A 4 -14.89 25.83 6.99
CA THR A 4 -14.21 24.71 7.65
C THR A 4 -15.11 23.48 7.86
N GLN A 5 -16.42 23.57 7.60
CA GLN A 5 -17.33 22.42 7.72
C GLN A 5 -17.15 21.37 6.61
N GLN A 6 -16.53 21.71 5.47
CA GLN A 6 -16.25 20.72 4.42
C GLN A 6 -15.02 19.83 4.72
N LEU A 7 -14.09 20.31 5.57
CA LEU A 7 -12.92 19.53 5.99
C LEU A 7 -13.24 18.50 7.08
N ILE A 8 -14.43 18.57 7.71
CA ILE A 8 -14.82 17.68 8.82
C ILE A 8 -15.47 16.38 8.31
N ALA A 9 -15.74 16.25 7.00
CA ALA A 9 -16.14 14.98 6.38
C ALA A 9 -14.99 13.93 6.33
N ILE A 10 -13.84 14.22 6.94
CA ILE A 10 -12.68 13.33 7.09
C ILE A 10 -12.86 12.31 8.25
N ASN A 11 -13.97 12.34 9.00
CA ASN A 11 -14.07 11.57 10.27
C ASN A 11 -14.88 10.27 10.26
N LYS A 12 -15.32 9.78 9.10
CA LYS A 12 -15.63 8.35 8.98
C LYS A 12 -14.44 7.67 8.34
N PRO A 13 -13.72 6.77 9.04
CA PRO A 13 -12.71 5.96 8.38
C PRO A 13 -13.42 5.20 7.26
N LEU A 14 -13.04 5.46 6.00
CA LEU A 14 -13.48 4.70 4.85
C LEU A 14 -13.14 3.24 5.16
N LYS A 15 -14.12 2.40 5.40
CA LYS A 15 -13.87 0.97 5.65
C LYS A 15 -14.06 0.20 4.37
N LEU A 16 -13.28 -0.86 4.19
CA LEU A 16 -13.49 -1.83 3.13
C LEU A 16 -14.90 -2.40 3.27
N ASP A 17 -15.73 -2.04 2.31
CA ASP A 17 -16.99 -2.68 2.02
C ASP A 17 -16.73 -3.71 0.91
N VAL A 18 -16.93 -4.99 1.23
CA VAL A 18 -16.70 -6.08 0.28
C VAL A 18 -17.80 -6.11 -0.79
N GLU A 19 -19.02 -5.71 -0.44
CA GLU A 19 -20.17 -5.66 -1.37
C GLU A 19 -20.00 -4.50 -2.36
N HIS A 20 -19.42 -3.39 -1.90
CA HIS A 20 -19.15 -2.20 -2.72
C HIS A 20 -17.65 -1.99 -2.97
N TYR A 21 -16.95 -3.08 -3.28
CA TYR A 21 -15.50 -3.07 -3.47
C TYR A 21 -15.01 -2.02 -4.48
N GLY A 22 -15.72 -1.87 -5.60
CA GLY A 22 -15.40 -0.88 -6.64
C GLY A 22 -15.43 0.56 -6.10
N HIS A 23 -16.43 0.88 -5.28
CA HIS A 23 -16.55 2.19 -4.65
C HIS A 23 -15.43 2.43 -3.64
N TRP A 24 -15.11 1.43 -2.80
CA TRP A 24 -13.97 1.52 -1.89
C TRP A 24 -12.66 1.73 -2.64
N LYS A 25 -12.44 1.03 -3.75
CA LYS A 25 -11.21 1.14 -4.57
C LYS A 25 -11.00 2.54 -5.11
N VAL A 26 -12.03 3.16 -5.71
CA VAL A 26 -11.93 4.52 -6.24
C VAL A 26 -11.65 5.52 -5.12
N ASN A 27 -12.30 5.39 -3.97
CA ASN A 27 -12.03 6.26 -2.83
C ASN A 27 -10.60 6.08 -2.29
N MET A 28 -10.08 4.86 -2.21
CA MET A 28 -8.71 4.62 -1.79
C MET A 28 -7.69 5.23 -2.75
N GLN A 29 -7.94 5.15 -4.06
CA GLN A 29 -7.13 5.84 -5.05
C GLN A 29 -7.11 7.35 -4.83
N GLN A 30 -8.27 7.99 -4.63
CA GLN A 30 -8.36 9.43 -4.37
C GLN A 30 -7.65 9.83 -3.06
N ILE A 31 -7.77 9.01 -2.00
CA ILE A 31 -7.09 9.25 -0.72
C ILE A 31 -5.57 9.18 -0.90
N ILE A 32 -5.04 8.16 -1.58
CA ILE A 32 -3.59 8.02 -1.78
C ILE A 32 -3.05 9.14 -2.65
N LEU A 33 -3.75 9.48 -3.75
CA LEU A 33 -3.41 10.63 -4.61
C LEU A 33 -3.41 11.94 -3.83
N GLY A 34 -4.36 12.14 -2.92
CA GLY A 34 -4.41 13.31 -2.04
C GLY A 34 -3.31 13.35 -0.98
N ILE A 35 -2.71 12.20 -0.63
CA ILE A 35 -1.57 12.12 0.29
C ILE A 35 -0.26 12.38 -0.45
N ASP A 36 -0.03 11.69 -1.55
CA ASP A 36 1.21 11.76 -2.33
C ASP A 36 1.03 11.07 -3.70
N LEU A 37 1.27 11.80 -4.80
CA LEU A 37 1.21 11.23 -6.15
C LEU A 37 2.19 10.06 -6.33
N GLU A 38 3.39 10.18 -5.78
CA GLU A 38 4.43 9.14 -5.89
C GLU A 38 4.06 7.88 -5.10
N ALA A 39 3.24 8.02 -4.04
CA ALA A 39 2.68 6.86 -3.35
C ALA A 39 1.66 6.12 -4.21
N TRP A 40 0.87 6.83 -5.03
CA TRP A 40 -0.03 6.19 -5.98
C TRP A 40 0.73 5.52 -7.14
N ILE A 41 1.74 6.19 -7.70
CA ILE A 41 2.60 5.61 -8.74
C ILE A 41 3.28 4.33 -8.21
N SER A 42 3.81 4.35 -6.98
CA SER A 42 4.39 3.17 -6.33
C SER A 42 3.41 2.01 -6.14
N VAL A 43 2.11 2.32 -5.97
CA VAL A 43 1.02 1.33 -5.93
C VAL A 43 0.78 0.71 -7.30
N GLU A 44 0.75 1.53 -8.36
CA GLU A 44 0.50 1.07 -9.74
C GLU A 44 1.67 0.26 -10.31
N GLU A 45 2.88 0.76 -10.17
CA GLU A 45 4.10 0.08 -10.63
C GLU A 45 4.40 -1.18 -9.80
N GLY A 46 3.96 -1.16 -8.53
CA GLY A 46 4.14 -2.25 -7.60
C GLY A 46 5.56 -2.26 -7.04
N TRP A 47 5.71 -1.77 -5.82
CA TRP A 47 7.00 -1.80 -5.14
C TRP A 47 7.58 -3.22 -4.97
N THR A 48 8.88 -3.39 -5.20
CA THR A 48 9.58 -4.65 -4.89
C THR A 48 10.64 -4.42 -3.83
N HIS A 49 10.79 -5.40 -2.92
CA HIS A 49 11.78 -5.27 -1.87
C HIS A 49 13.19 -5.30 -2.48
N PRO A 50 14.09 -4.35 -2.14
CA PRO A 50 15.45 -4.36 -2.67
C PRO A 50 16.18 -5.67 -2.38
N VAL A 51 16.77 -6.26 -3.42
CA VAL A 51 17.56 -7.50 -3.35
C VAL A 51 19.01 -7.25 -3.71
N THR A 52 19.89 -8.10 -3.21
CA THR A 52 21.30 -8.16 -3.55
C THR A 52 21.69 -9.62 -3.79
N LYS A 53 22.83 -9.88 -4.44
CA LYS A 53 23.29 -11.24 -4.70
C LYS A 53 24.28 -11.66 -3.61
N ASP A 54 24.11 -12.87 -3.10
CA ASP A 54 25.12 -13.48 -2.22
C ASP A 54 26.33 -13.97 -3.02
N ALA A 55 27.34 -14.52 -2.32
CA ALA A 55 28.56 -15.05 -2.94
C ALA A 55 28.31 -16.18 -3.95
N ASN A 56 27.14 -16.83 -3.87
CA ASN A 56 26.71 -17.90 -4.76
C ASN A 56 25.78 -17.39 -5.88
N GLY A 57 25.59 -16.07 -6.00
CA GLY A 57 24.72 -15.44 -6.99
C GLY A 57 23.23 -15.51 -6.67
N LYS A 58 22.84 -16.00 -5.48
CA LYS A 58 21.44 -16.10 -5.06
C LYS A 58 20.92 -14.74 -4.59
N GLU A 59 19.72 -14.40 -5.01
CA GLU A 59 19.06 -13.17 -4.55
C GLU A 59 18.67 -13.29 -3.07
N ILE A 60 19.34 -12.48 -2.26
CA ILE A 60 19.06 -12.29 -0.85
C ILE A 60 18.62 -10.84 -0.62
N PRO A 61 17.71 -10.59 0.33
CA PRO A 61 17.26 -9.22 0.50
C PRO A 61 18.28 -8.31 1.13
N LYS A 62 18.36 -7.14 0.52
CA LYS A 62 19.38 -6.15 0.78
C LYS A 62 19.15 -5.57 2.18
N PRO A 63 20.17 -5.52 3.05
CA PRO A 63 20.05 -4.86 4.34
C PRO A 63 19.63 -3.40 4.17
N LYS A 64 18.67 -2.92 4.98
CA LYS A 64 18.14 -1.53 4.90
C LYS A 64 19.22 -0.45 4.95
N LYS A 65 20.34 -0.71 5.66
CA LYS A 65 21.49 0.20 5.75
C LYS A 65 22.16 0.41 4.40
N SER A 66 22.17 -0.62 3.56
CA SER A 66 22.79 -0.63 2.24
C SER A 66 21.86 -0.13 1.14
N TRP A 67 20.64 0.30 1.48
CA TRP A 67 19.71 0.82 0.48
C TRP A 67 20.19 2.17 -0.06
N SER A 68 20.06 2.36 -1.38
CA SER A 68 20.31 3.63 -2.05
C SER A 68 19.27 4.67 -1.63
N ALA A 69 19.48 5.94 -2.03
CA ALA A 69 18.53 7.00 -1.73
C ALA A 69 17.18 6.73 -2.43
N GLU A 70 17.24 6.25 -3.67
CA GLU A 70 16.10 5.89 -4.52
C GLU A 70 15.32 4.72 -3.91
N GLU A 71 15.99 3.62 -3.54
CA GLU A 71 15.35 2.45 -2.91
C GLU A 71 14.65 2.83 -1.59
N LYS A 72 15.24 3.74 -0.81
CA LYS A 72 14.62 4.26 0.43
C LYS A 72 13.42 5.15 0.12
N LEU A 73 13.48 5.94 -0.94
CA LEU A 73 12.41 6.83 -1.37
C LEU A 73 11.21 6.02 -1.87
N GLU A 74 11.42 5.03 -2.73
CA GLU A 74 10.38 4.10 -3.16
C GLU A 74 9.75 3.35 -1.99
N ALA A 75 10.58 2.85 -1.06
CA ALA A 75 10.07 2.17 0.14
C ALA A 75 9.23 3.11 1.02
N LYS A 76 9.57 4.40 1.08
CA LYS A 76 8.79 5.42 1.80
C LYS A 76 7.43 5.65 1.15
N PHE A 77 7.37 5.78 -0.17
CA PHE A 77 6.11 5.96 -0.90
C PHE A 77 5.20 4.74 -0.77
N ASN A 78 5.75 3.53 -0.93
CA ASN A 78 5.04 2.31 -0.64
C ASN A 78 4.50 2.29 0.80
N ALA A 79 5.32 2.62 1.80
CA ALA A 79 4.89 2.66 3.20
C ALA A 79 3.73 3.64 3.44
N LYS A 80 3.72 4.81 2.78
CA LYS A 80 2.60 5.77 2.85
C LYS A 80 1.32 5.17 2.29
N ALA A 81 1.37 4.58 1.10
CA ALA A 81 0.20 3.94 0.49
C ALA A 81 -0.34 2.80 1.36
N LEU A 82 0.54 1.95 1.90
CA LEU A 82 0.15 0.87 2.80
C LEU A 82 -0.52 1.36 4.07
N SER A 83 0.00 2.44 4.64
CA SER A 83 -0.61 3.06 5.82
C SER A 83 -2.05 3.47 5.53
N ALA A 84 -2.31 4.14 4.40
CA ALA A 84 -3.66 4.55 4.02
C ALA A 84 -4.62 3.37 3.78
N ILE A 85 -4.11 2.28 3.21
CA ILE A 85 -4.94 1.08 2.96
C ILE A 85 -5.21 0.33 4.25
N PHE A 86 -4.21 0.16 5.11
CA PHE A 86 -4.39 -0.56 6.35
C PHE A 86 -5.33 0.13 7.32
N THR A 87 -5.41 1.46 7.32
CA THR A 87 -6.40 2.20 8.12
C THR A 87 -7.82 2.00 7.61
N SER A 88 -8.01 1.65 6.34
CA SER A 88 -9.32 1.39 5.74
C SER A 88 -9.76 -0.08 5.83
N LEU A 89 -8.89 -1.02 6.24
CA LEU A 89 -9.26 -2.43 6.37
C LEU A 89 -9.95 -2.74 7.72
N PRO A 90 -11.01 -3.57 7.75
CA PRO A 90 -11.50 -4.15 8.98
C PRO A 90 -10.48 -5.13 9.57
N ARG A 91 -10.51 -5.32 10.89
CA ARG A 91 -9.48 -6.08 11.64
C ARG A 91 -9.17 -7.46 11.06
N ASN A 92 -10.17 -8.22 10.65
CA ASN A 92 -10.01 -9.55 10.06
C ASN A 92 -9.24 -9.50 8.72
N GLN A 93 -9.52 -8.50 7.88
CA GLN A 93 -8.85 -8.32 6.60
C GLN A 93 -7.45 -7.73 6.78
N PHE A 94 -7.26 -6.84 7.76
CA PHE A 94 -5.96 -6.31 8.13
C PHE A 94 -5.00 -7.44 8.54
N THR A 95 -5.41 -8.35 9.42
CA THR A 95 -4.56 -9.48 9.85
C THR A 95 -4.14 -10.33 8.66
N ARG A 96 -5.07 -10.67 7.76
CA ARG A 96 -4.76 -11.44 6.55
C ARG A 96 -3.77 -10.72 5.63
N CYS A 97 -3.96 -9.42 5.42
CA CYS A 97 -3.07 -8.63 4.56
C CYS A 97 -1.68 -8.44 5.19
N ARG A 98 -1.62 -8.20 6.51
CA ARG A 98 -0.37 -8.10 7.26
C ARG A 98 0.43 -9.39 7.18
N ASP A 99 -0.21 -10.53 7.41
CA ASP A 99 0.48 -11.83 7.41
C ASP A 99 0.96 -12.19 5.99
N ALA A 100 0.17 -11.89 4.97
CA ALA A 100 0.58 -12.05 3.56
C ALA A 100 1.76 -11.15 3.17
N HIS A 101 1.78 -9.90 3.64
CA HIS A 101 2.89 -8.95 3.43
C HIS A 101 4.16 -9.36 4.19
N GLN A 102 4.02 -9.81 5.44
CA GLN A 102 5.15 -10.28 6.24
C GLN A 102 5.80 -11.52 5.62
N GLN A 103 5.00 -12.37 4.95
CA GLN A 103 5.48 -13.60 4.28
C GLN A 103 6.00 -13.36 2.86
N ARG A 104 5.68 -12.24 2.22
CA ARG A 104 6.03 -12.00 0.80
C ARG A 104 6.77 -10.68 0.63
N ARG A 105 8.06 -10.80 0.30
CA ARG A 105 9.01 -9.73 -0.07
C ARG A 105 8.67 -9.03 -1.40
N LEU A 106 7.39 -8.98 -1.77
CA LEU A 106 6.87 -8.38 -3.00
C LEU A 106 5.74 -7.44 -2.59
N GLY A 107 5.75 -6.21 -3.10
CA GLY A 107 4.80 -5.16 -2.72
C GLY A 107 3.38 -5.65 -2.79
N ILE A 108 2.60 -5.25 -1.79
CA ILE A 108 1.23 -5.68 -1.54
C ILE A 108 0.37 -5.57 -2.80
N PHE A 109 0.64 -4.62 -3.71
CA PHE A 109 -0.10 -4.46 -4.97
C PHE A 109 0.27 -5.39 -6.12
N SER A 110 1.52 -5.85 -6.22
CA SER A 110 1.90 -6.78 -7.29
C SER A 110 1.13 -8.11 -7.23
N ARG A 111 0.56 -8.46 -6.06
CA ARG A 111 -0.40 -9.56 -5.87
C ARG A 111 -1.79 -9.14 -5.36
N PHE A 112 -2.04 -7.86 -5.06
CA PHE A 112 -3.37 -7.23 -5.08
C PHE A 112 -3.80 -6.84 -6.50
N ARG A 113 -3.33 -7.56 -7.53
CA ARG A 113 -4.14 -7.72 -8.73
C ARG A 113 -5.40 -8.44 -8.27
N LEU A 114 -6.40 -7.64 -7.90
CA LEU A 114 -7.81 -7.93 -7.71
C LEU A 114 -8.18 -9.30 -8.26
N ARG A 115 -7.93 -10.37 -7.49
CA ARG A 115 -8.82 -11.50 -7.60
C ARG A 115 -10.09 -10.93 -7.01
N GLU A 116 -11.07 -10.69 -7.88
CA GLU A 116 -12.46 -10.68 -7.47
C GLU A 116 -12.62 -11.72 -6.37
N PRO A 117 -13.28 -11.40 -5.25
CA PRO A 117 -13.66 -12.44 -4.33
C PRO A 117 -14.37 -13.50 -5.18
N ALA A 118 -13.82 -14.70 -5.25
CA ALA A 118 -14.51 -15.80 -5.89
C ALA A 118 -15.84 -15.93 -5.16
N MET A 119 -16.93 -15.56 -5.85
CA MET A 119 -18.27 -15.97 -5.48
C MET A 119 -18.35 -17.48 -5.53
#